data_AF-A0A2W6SQ72-F1
#
_entry.id   AF-A0A2W6SQ72-F1
#
_cell.length_a   1.000
_cell.length_b   1.000
_cell.length_c   1.000
_cell.angle_alpha   90.00
_cell.angle_beta   90.00
_cell.angle_gamma   90.00
#
_symmetry.space_group_name_H-M   'P 1'
#
loop_
_entity.id
_entity.type
_entity.pdbx_description
1 polymer ?
#
loop_
_entity_poly.entity_id
_entity_poly.type
_entity_poly.pdbx_seq_one_letter_code
_entity_poly.pdbx_strand_id
1 'polypeptide(L)'
;MSSLFDIIRAVILAGLPRSPEDWKSGDLAICVTTKGTMRDEWDPKEHDLLRVHHVCCDGLFLHFEGKPETRHWLAVNFRKVEPDTKGAEDADWVDQLQHLRRRQPA
;
A
#
# COMPACT_ATOMS: atom_id res chain seq x y z
N MET A 1 24.31 -15.19 21.70
CA MET A 1 24.14 -14.25 22.83
C MET A 1 23.48 -13.00 22.26
N SER A 2 22.22 -12.73 22.63
CA SER A 2 21.53 -11.51 22.19
C SER A 2 22.01 -10.32 23.02
N SER A 3 22.27 -9.18 22.39
CA SER A 3 22.72 -7.98 23.10
C SER A 3 21.55 -7.30 23.82
N LEU A 4 21.85 -6.45 24.81
CA LEU A 4 20.84 -5.62 25.49
C LEU A 4 20.06 -4.75 24.49
N PHE A 5 20.72 -4.28 23.43
CA PHE A 5 20.08 -3.54 22.33
C PHE A 5 19.05 -4.38 21.57
N ASP A 6 19.34 -5.67 21.33
CA ASP A 6 18.41 -6.57 20.66
C ASP A 6 17.15 -6.80 21.49
N ILE A 7 17.30 -6.89 22.82
CA ILE A 7 16.19 -7.06 23.77
C ILE A 7 15.32 -5.80 23.78
N ILE A 8 15.93 -4.62 23.91
CA ILE A 8 15.20 -3.35 23.91
C ILE A 8 14.44 -3.17 22.59
N ARG A 9 15.10 -3.45 21.46
CA ARG A 9 14.47 -3.39 20.14
C ARG A 9 13.28 -4.35 20.04
N ALA A 10 13.42 -5.59 20.50
CA ALA A 10 12.35 -6.57 20.47
C ALA A 10 11.13 -6.12 21.31
N VAL A 11 11.36 -5.57 22.50
CA VAL A 11 10.29 -5.04 23.37
C VAL A 11 9.55 -3.88 22.71
N ILE A 12 10.27 -2.95 22.10
CA ILE A 12 9.66 -1.82 21.38
C ILE A 12 8.82 -2.33 20.20
N LEU A 13 9.36 -3.23 19.38
CA LEU A 13 8.66 -3.78 18.22
C LEU A 13 7.42 -4.60 18.61
N ALA A 14 7.44 -5.27 19.76
CA ALA A 14 6.30 -6.03 20.27
C ALA A 14 5.14 -5.14 20.74
N GLY A 15 5.42 -3.89 21.14
CA GLY A 15 4.40 -2.93 21.55
C GLY A 15 3.69 -2.19 20.41
N LEU A 16 4.14 -2.35 19.17
CA LEU A 16 3.56 -1.66 18.02
C LEU A 16 2.31 -2.37 17.50
N PRO A 17 1.29 -1.62 17.03
CA PRO A 17 0.09 -2.19 16.46
C PRO A 17 0.41 -2.98 15.19
N ARG A 18 -0.23 -4.15 15.05
CA ARG A 18 -0.05 -5.06 13.92
C ARG A 18 -1.19 -4.89 12.91
N SER A 19 -0.85 -4.89 11.63
CA SER A 19 -1.86 -5.05 10.58
C SER A 19 -2.41 -6.49 10.64
N PRO A 20 -3.71 -6.70 10.45
CA PRO A 20 -4.30 -8.04 10.34
C PRO A 20 -4.06 -8.69 8.97
N GLU A 21 -3.46 -7.96 8.02
CA GLU A 21 -3.32 -8.39 6.63
C GLU A 21 -2.00 -9.12 6.36
N ASP A 22 -2.02 -10.14 5.49
CA ASP A 22 -0.84 -10.87 5.02
C ASP A 22 -0.20 -10.15 3.82
N TRP A 23 0.72 -9.23 4.12
CA TRP A 23 1.41 -8.38 3.16
C TRP A 23 2.53 -9.09 2.42
N LYS A 24 2.66 -8.81 1.11
CA LYS A 24 3.68 -9.34 0.21
C LYS A 24 4.14 -8.27 -0.77
N SER A 25 5.35 -8.41 -1.28
CA SER A 25 5.83 -7.59 -2.39
C SER A 25 4.88 -7.71 -3.59
N GLY A 26 4.59 -6.56 -4.21
CA GLY A 26 3.65 -6.44 -5.33
C GLY A 26 2.21 -6.13 -4.92
N ASP A 27 1.84 -6.28 -3.65
CA ASP A 27 0.50 -5.92 -3.16
C ASP A 27 0.22 -4.44 -3.35
N LEU A 28 -1.05 -4.12 -3.59
CA LEU A 28 -1.54 -2.74 -3.60
C LEU A 28 -2.04 -2.35 -2.22
N ALA A 29 -1.64 -1.17 -1.77
CA ALA A 29 -1.97 -0.62 -0.47
C ALA A 29 -2.59 0.77 -0.65
N ILE A 30 -3.71 1.02 0.02
CA ILE A 30 -4.26 2.37 0.17
C ILE A 30 -3.93 2.89 1.57
N CYS A 31 -3.36 4.09 1.66
CA CYS A 31 -3.13 4.73 2.95
C CYS A 31 -4.47 5.14 3.57
N VAL A 32 -4.78 4.64 4.77
CA VAL A 32 -6.06 4.90 5.46
C VAL A 32 -5.93 5.91 6.59
N THR A 33 -4.71 6.15 7.09
CA THR A 33 -4.47 7.14 8.14
C THR A 33 -3.04 7.66 8.09
N THR A 34 -2.90 8.96 8.35
CA THR A 34 -1.60 9.62 8.56
C THR A 34 -1.35 10.00 10.02
N LYS A 35 -2.22 9.54 10.95
CA LYS A 35 -2.12 9.90 12.36
C LYS A 35 -0.88 9.26 13.00
N GLY A 36 -0.01 10.09 13.59
CA GLY A 36 1.12 9.64 14.42
C GLY A 36 2.50 9.75 13.77
N THR A 37 2.61 10.17 12.51
CA THR A 37 3.91 10.45 11.86
C THR A 37 4.17 11.96 11.77
N MET A 38 5.42 12.38 12.01
CA MET A 38 5.85 13.73 11.63
C MET A 38 5.85 13.79 10.10
N ARG A 39 4.86 14.48 9.53
CA ARG A 39 4.66 14.55 8.08
C ARG A 39 5.88 15.15 7.40
N ASP A 40 6.48 14.39 6.50
CA ASP A 40 7.44 14.92 5.53
C ASP A 40 6.93 14.76 4.09
N GLU A 41 7.74 15.19 3.12
CA GLU A 41 7.38 15.15 1.69
C GLU A 41 7.26 13.71 1.13
N TRP A 42 7.85 12.73 1.82
CA TRP A 42 7.89 11.34 1.38
C TRP A 42 6.74 10.52 1.98
N ASP A 43 6.12 11.00 3.04
CA ASP A 43 5.00 10.31 3.67
C ASP A 43 3.80 10.15 2.72
N PRO A 44 3.23 8.93 2.63
CA PRO A 44 1.96 8.69 1.99
C PRO A 44 0.87 9.61 2.53
N LYS A 45 0.07 10.19 1.62
CA LYS A 45 -1.13 10.93 1.97
C LYS A 45 -2.29 9.96 2.12
N GLU A 46 -3.30 10.36 2.87
CA GLU A 46 -4.54 9.59 2.95
C GLU A 46 -5.12 9.38 1.54
N HIS A 47 -5.54 8.14 1.28
CA HIS A 47 -6.00 7.65 -0.01
C HIS A 47 -4.96 7.51 -1.11
N ASP A 48 -3.66 7.71 -0.84
CA ASP A 48 -2.62 7.34 -1.81
C ASP A 48 -2.64 5.83 -2.05
N LEU A 49 -2.66 5.45 -3.32
CA LEU A 49 -2.52 4.08 -3.78
C LEU A 49 -1.04 3.80 -4.08
N LEU A 50 -0.47 2.84 -3.37
CA LEU A 50 0.94 2.51 -3.39
C LEU A 50 1.13 1.01 -3.66
N ARG A 51 2.25 0.66 -4.29
CA ARG A 51 2.65 -0.73 -4.49
C ARG A 51 3.74 -1.10 -3.49
N VAL A 52 3.53 -2.18 -2.75
CA VAL A 52 4.49 -2.70 -1.78
C VAL A 52 5.72 -3.21 -2.53
N HIS A 53 6.88 -2.66 -2.23
CA HIS A 53 8.15 -3.14 -2.74
C HIS A 53 8.71 -4.26 -1.85
N HIS A 54 8.72 -4.03 -0.53
CA HIS A 54 9.30 -4.97 0.43
C HIS A 54 8.55 -4.91 1.78
N VAL A 55 8.51 -6.05 2.48
CA VAL A 55 7.86 -6.21 3.78
C VAL A 55 8.91 -6.47 4.85
N CYS A 56 8.89 -5.67 5.93
CA CYS A 56 9.91 -5.67 6.98
C CYS A 56 9.35 -6.10 8.34
N CYS A 57 10.21 -6.70 9.16
CA CYS A 57 9.91 -7.06 10.57
C CYS A 57 8.60 -7.85 10.72
N ASP A 58 8.48 -8.97 9.99
CA ASP A 58 7.31 -9.86 10.03
C ASP A 58 5.99 -9.14 9.76
N GLY A 59 5.94 -8.35 8.69
CA GLY A 59 4.72 -7.66 8.27
C GLY A 59 4.40 -6.37 9.04
N LEU A 60 5.25 -5.96 9.99
CA LEU A 60 5.01 -4.76 10.79
C LEU A 60 5.20 -3.46 9.99
N PHE A 61 6.16 -3.47 9.06
CA PHE A 61 6.47 -2.30 8.24
C PHE A 61 6.45 -2.63 6.75
N LEU A 62 6.06 -1.64 5.95
CA LEU A 62 6.02 -1.69 4.50
C LEU A 62 6.99 -0.66 3.91
N HIS A 63 7.68 -1.06 2.85
CA HIS A 63 8.39 -0.17 1.93
C HIS A 63 7.67 -0.18 0.59
N PHE A 64 7.58 0.98 -0.06
CA PHE A 64 6.81 1.17 -1.29
C PHE A 64 7.70 1.57 -2.46
N GLU A 65 7.26 1.22 -3.67
CA GLU A 65 7.94 1.61 -4.91
C GLU A 65 8.00 3.14 -5.06
N GLY A 66 9.12 3.64 -5.60
CA GLY A 66 9.34 5.07 -5.81
C GLY A 66 9.60 5.88 -4.52
N LYS A 67 9.67 5.21 -3.36
CA LYS A 67 10.02 5.84 -2.08
C LYS A 67 11.48 5.55 -1.68
N PRO A 68 12.14 6.46 -0.94
CA PRO A 68 13.51 6.24 -0.49
C PRO A 68 13.67 4.94 0.31
N GLU A 69 14.76 4.20 0.08
CA GLU A 69 15.03 2.91 0.76
C GLU A 69 15.16 3.02 2.28
N THR A 70 15.52 4.21 2.77
CA THR A 70 15.65 4.48 4.21
C THR A 70 14.30 4.65 4.91
N ARG A 71 13.18 4.62 4.18
CA ARG A 71 11.84 4.94 4.70
C ARG A 71 10.94 3.71 4.73
N HIS A 72 10.27 3.55 5.85
CA HIS A 72 9.36 2.45 6.11
C HIS A 72 8.16 2.97 6.88
N TRP A 73 6.98 2.45 6.59
CA TRP A 73 5.74 2.87 7.23
C TRP A 73 5.06 1.70 7.93
N LEU A 74 4.39 1.96 9.04
CA LEU A 74 3.65 0.93 9.77
C LEU A 74 2.53 0.37 8.90
N ALA A 75 2.49 -0.95 8.76
CA ALA A 75 1.52 -1.64 7.93
C ALA A 75 0.06 -1.39 8.35
N VAL A 76 -0.19 -1.12 9.64
CA VAL A 76 -1.54 -0.81 10.16
C VAL A 76 -2.13 0.49 9.60
N ASN A 77 -1.30 1.37 9.04
CA ASN A 77 -1.76 2.63 8.43
C ASN A 77 -2.26 2.44 6.99
N PHE A 78 -2.24 1.21 6.48
CA PHE A 78 -2.62 0.86 5.13
C PHE A 78 -3.66 -0.26 5.15
N ARG A 79 -4.46 -0.29 4.09
CA ARG A 79 -5.38 -1.38 3.79
C ARG A 79 -5.02 -1.96 2.43
N LYS A 80 -4.96 -3.28 2.34
CA LYS A 80 -4.68 -3.99 1.10
C LYS A 80 -5.87 -3.84 0.16
N VAL A 81 -5.54 -3.57 -1.10
CA VAL A 81 -6.50 -3.49 -2.18
C VAL A 81 -6.43 -4.81 -2.91
N GLU A 82 -7.49 -5.60 -2.80
CA GLU A 82 -7.65 -6.77 -3.66
C GLU A 82 -7.98 -6.28 -5.07
N PRO A 83 -7.26 -6.73 -6.10
CA PRO A 83 -7.62 -6.42 -7.47
C PRO A 83 -9.03 -6.93 -7.72
N ASP A 84 -9.89 -6.09 -8.27
CA ASP A 84 -11.21 -6.53 -8.71
C ASP A 84 -11.02 -7.51 -9.87
N THR A 85 -11.08 -8.80 -9.56
CA THR A 85 -10.94 -9.88 -10.55
C THR A 85 -12.25 -10.13 -11.30
N LYS A 86 -13.29 -9.31 -11.09
CA LYS A 86 -14.45 -9.34 -11.98
C LYS A 86 -13.95 -8.89 -13.35
N GLY A 87 -13.98 -9.82 -14.31
CA GLY A 87 -13.75 -9.48 -15.70
C GLY A 87 -14.67 -8.31 -16.06
N ALA A 88 -14.12 -7.26 -16.64
CA ALA A 88 -14.92 -6.20 -17.21
C ALA A 88 -15.92 -6.88 -18.15
N GLU A 89 -17.21 -6.81 -17.84
CA GLU A 89 -18.22 -7.34 -18.74
C GLU A 89 -18.15 -6.50 -20.02
N ASP A 90 -17.55 -7.06 -21.07
CA ASP A 90 -17.25 -6.41 -22.35
C ASP A 90 -18.47 -5.74 -23.02
N ALA A 91 -19.68 -6.01 -22.54
CA ALA A 91 -20.93 -5.45 -23.05
C ALA A 91 -20.98 -3.91 -22.94
N ASP A 92 -20.54 -3.33 -21.82
CA ASP A 92 -20.62 -1.88 -21.62
C ASP A 92 -19.55 -1.11 -22.42
N TRP A 93 -18.43 -1.78 -22.71
CA TRP A 93 -17.31 -1.16 -23.43
C TRP A 93 -17.58 -1.07 -24.94
N VAL A 94 -18.28 -2.05 -25.51
CA VAL A 94 -18.68 -2.03 -26.93
C VAL A 94 -19.62 -0.86 -27.22
N ASP A 95 -20.57 -0.56 -26.33
CA ASP A 95 -21.52 0.54 -26.52
C ASP A 95 -20.87 1.93 -26.44
N GLN A 96 -19.90 2.12 -25.54
CA GLN A 96 -19.14 3.36 -25.46
C GLN A 96 -18.25 3.59 -26.71
N LEU A 97 -17.60 2.55 -27.24
CA LEU A 97 -16.79 2.66 -28.46
C LEU A 97 -17.65 2.93 -29.70
N GLN A 98 -18.85 2.34 -29.79
CA GLN A 98 -19.79 2.62 -30.87
C GLN A 98 -20.30 4.07 -30.85
N HIS A 99 -20.53 4.64 -29.66
CA HIS A 99 -20.92 6.04 -29.52
C HIS A 99 -19.82 7.01 -29.96
N LEU A 100 -18.54 6.68 -29.75
CA LEU A 100 -17.41 7.51 -30.18
C LEU A 100 -17.20 7.47 -31.70
N ARG A 101 -17.36 6.31 -32.35
CA ARG A 101 -17.28 6.20 -33.82
C ARG A 101 -18.34 7.02 -34.56
N ARG A 102 -19.51 7.24 -33.97
CA ARG A 102 -20.60 8.03 -34.57
C ARG A 102 -20.39 9.54 -34.47
N ARG A 103 -19.35 10.02 -33.76
CA ARG A 103 -19.10 11.46 -33.51
C ARG A 103 -17.95 12.06 -34.32
N GLN A 104 -17.27 11.30 -35.18
CA GLN A 104 -16.33 11.89 -36.14
C GLN A 104 -17.07 12.37 -37.40
N PRO A 105 -17.07 13.68 -37.73
CA PRO A 105 -17.45 14.14 -39.05
C PRO A 105 -16.38 13.70 -40.08
N ALA A 106 -16.85 13.30 -41.26
CA ALA A 106 -16.04 12.88 -42.40
C ALA A 106 -15.16 14.00 -42.96
#